data_AF-A0A8D9HW04-F1
#
_entry.id   AF-A0A8D9HW04-F1
#
_cell.length_a   1.000
_cell.length_b   1.000
_cell.length_c   1.000
_cell.angle_alpha   90.00
_cell.angle_beta   90.00
_cell.angle_gamma   90.00
#
_symmetry.space_group_name_H-M   'P 1'
#
loop_
_entity.id
_entity.type
_entity.pdbx_description
1 polymer ?
#
loop_
_entity_poly.entity_id
_entity_poly.type
_entity_poly.pdbx_seq_one_letter_code
_entity_poly.pdbx_strand_id
1 'polypeptide(L)'
;MQLVQFNIHQHYPAKSHQRTVFLDSKYVSGISRTYPKFCKSRKKQSFIFPKGVVQAFLDRDEANLQATRYYFPLNVGKKHWVGICVDRNCGKITVLDCNTCLFTDEKIEKHLYPHLHMLPYIVRLSTRAVGSAEPKRFSVERPKNLSQIQNPCDDGLMSVLLMCSHAVYGIEACKNISTDSLVEEGKSAVVLAFEYKETM
;
A
#
# COMPACT_ATOMS: atom_id res chain seq x y z
N MET A 1 -7.60 -3.94 7.95
CA MET A 1 -7.71 -3.94 6.48
C MET A 1 -8.86 -4.76 5.92
N GLN A 2 -9.38 -5.76 6.64
CA GLN A 2 -10.64 -6.39 6.23
C GLN A 2 -11.78 -5.36 6.11
N LEU A 3 -11.79 -4.32 6.97
CA LEU A 3 -12.65 -3.14 6.82
C LEU A 3 -12.57 -2.47 5.43
N VAL A 4 -11.34 -2.34 4.91
CA VAL A 4 -11.08 -1.74 3.60
C VAL A 4 -11.50 -2.68 2.47
N GLN A 5 -11.22 -3.96 2.61
CA GLN A 5 -11.70 -4.98 1.67
C GLN A 5 -13.23 -5.03 1.63
N PHE A 6 -13.89 -4.96 2.79
CA PHE A 6 -15.35 -4.94 2.91
C PHE A 6 -15.96 -3.73 2.19
N ASN A 7 -15.45 -2.52 2.46
CA ASN A 7 -15.91 -1.30 1.79
C ASN A 7 -15.71 -1.35 0.27
N ILE A 8 -14.59 -1.91 -0.20
CA ILE A 8 -14.31 -2.06 -1.64
C ILE A 8 -15.20 -3.12 -2.28
N HIS A 9 -15.46 -4.23 -1.61
CA HIS A 9 -16.34 -5.29 -2.12
C HIS A 9 -17.80 -4.83 -2.23
N GLN A 10 -18.27 -3.95 -1.33
CA GLN A 10 -19.63 -3.42 -1.38
C GLN A 10 -19.87 -2.45 -2.56
N HIS A 11 -18.84 -1.73 -3.01
CA HIS A 11 -18.99 -0.66 -4.02
C HIS A 11 -18.56 -1.07 -5.44
N TYR A 12 -18.32 -2.36 -5.71
CA TYR A 12 -17.81 -2.82 -7.00
C TYR A 12 -18.78 -3.71 -7.79
N PRO A 13 -19.34 -3.24 -8.93
CA PRO A 13 -19.80 -4.14 -9.99
C PRO A 13 -18.57 -4.60 -10.79
N ALA A 14 -18.40 -5.92 -10.91
CA ALA A 14 -17.26 -6.60 -11.54
C ALA A 14 -16.93 -6.13 -12.98
N LYS A 15 -16.21 -5.00 -13.17
CA LYS A 15 -15.82 -4.51 -14.51
C LYS A 15 -14.48 -3.76 -14.65
N SER A 16 -13.53 -3.80 -13.71
CA SER A 16 -12.13 -3.50 -14.08
C SER A 16 -11.24 -4.73 -14.00
N HIS A 17 -10.39 -4.85 -15.01
CA HIS A 17 -9.31 -5.83 -15.09
C HIS A 17 -8.17 -5.54 -14.07
N GLN A 18 -8.38 -4.66 -13.09
CA GLN A 18 -7.35 -4.15 -12.19
C GLN A 18 -7.60 -4.65 -10.77
N ARG A 19 -7.08 -5.84 -10.48
CA ARG A 19 -7.15 -6.44 -9.14
C ARG A 19 -6.25 -5.69 -8.17
N THR A 20 -6.83 -5.27 -7.06
CA THR A 20 -6.15 -4.55 -5.98
C THR A 20 -6.10 -5.40 -4.71
N VAL A 21 -4.99 -5.35 -3.99
CA VAL A 21 -4.81 -6.03 -2.70
C VAL A 21 -4.35 -5.03 -1.64
N PHE A 22 -4.89 -5.14 -0.43
CA PHE A 22 -4.44 -4.39 0.73
C PHE A 22 -3.57 -5.31 1.59
N LEU A 23 -2.37 -4.87 1.99
CA LEU A 23 -1.36 -5.63 2.74
C LEU A 23 -1.25 -5.19 4.21
N ASP A 24 -1.26 -6.18 5.10
CA ASP A 24 -1.45 -5.93 6.53
C ASP A 24 -0.14 -5.45 7.19
N SER A 25 -0.21 -5.19 8.49
CA SER A 25 0.96 -4.82 9.27
C SER A 25 2.04 -5.92 9.30
N LYS A 26 1.69 -7.19 9.01
CA LYS A 26 2.66 -8.29 8.94
C LYS A 26 3.54 -8.14 7.70
N TYR A 27 3.00 -7.69 6.58
CA TYR A 27 3.81 -7.35 5.40
C TYR A 27 4.82 -6.24 5.72
N VAL A 28 4.36 -5.10 6.26
CA VAL A 28 5.23 -3.94 6.56
C VAL A 28 6.32 -4.30 7.57
N SER A 29 5.95 -5.06 8.62
CA SER A 29 6.91 -5.59 9.59
C SER A 29 7.89 -6.58 8.96
N GLY A 30 7.39 -7.47 8.08
CA GLY A 30 8.17 -8.47 7.38
C GLY A 30 9.22 -7.86 6.45
N ILE A 31 8.83 -6.86 5.67
CA ILE A 31 9.74 -6.06 4.83
C ILE A 31 10.84 -5.44 5.69
N SER A 32 10.46 -4.74 6.76
CA SER A 32 11.41 -4.04 7.64
C SER A 32 12.43 -4.99 8.28
N ARG A 33 11.99 -6.18 8.72
CA ARG A 33 12.87 -7.23 9.30
C ARG A 33 13.75 -7.91 8.26
N THR A 34 13.28 -8.03 7.02
CA THR A 34 14.01 -8.70 5.93
C THR A 34 15.09 -7.81 5.33
N TYR A 35 14.84 -6.50 5.28
CA TYR A 35 15.67 -5.54 4.57
C TYR A 35 17.17 -5.56 4.95
N PRO A 36 17.58 -5.60 6.24
CA PRO A 36 19.01 -5.64 6.58
C PRO A 36 19.72 -6.89 6.05
N LYS A 37 19.05 -8.04 6.07
CA LYS A 37 19.58 -9.31 5.53
C LYS A 37 19.66 -9.24 4.01
N PHE A 38 18.63 -8.69 3.38
CA PHE A 38 18.63 -8.45 1.95
C PHE A 38 19.82 -7.57 1.55
N CYS A 39 20.02 -6.41 2.20
CA CYS A 39 21.13 -5.49 1.98
C CYS A 39 22.51 -6.16 2.04
N LYS A 40 22.74 -7.05 3.02
CA LYS A 40 24.00 -7.78 3.19
C LYS A 40 24.21 -8.92 2.18
N SER A 41 23.15 -9.42 1.56
CA SER A 41 23.27 -10.50 0.57
C SER A 41 24.02 -10.04 -0.67
N ARG A 42 25.08 -10.77 -1.04
CA ARG A 42 25.80 -10.61 -2.32
C ARG A 42 25.00 -11.16 -3.51
N LYS A 43 24.12 -12.15 -3.26
CA LYS A 43 23.30 -12.81 -4.27
C LYS A 43 21.85 -12.33 -4.17
N LYS A 44 21.57 -11.09 -4.58
CA LYS A 44 20.23 -10.49 -4.52
C LYS A 44 19.21 -11.28 -5.35
N GLN A 45 19.64 -11.74 -6.53
CA GLN A 45 18.79 -12.44 -7.49
C GLN A 45 18.21 -13.76 -6.96
N SER A 46 18.92 -14.43 -6.06
CA SER A 46 18.50 -15.69 -5.44
C SER A 46 18.24 -15.55 -3.94
N PHE A 47 17.97 -14.32 -3.47
CA PHE A 47 17.62 -14.08 -2.08
C PHE A 47 16.27 -14.72 -1.75
N ILE A 48 16.24 -15.52 -0.68
CA ILE A 48 15.03 -16.20 -0.23
C ILE A 48 14.25 -15.27 0.69
N PHE A 49 13.12 -14.77 0.22
CA PHE A 49 12.24 -13.91 1.01
C PHE A 49 11.31 -14.75 1.92
N PRO A 50 11.00 -14.27 3.13
CA PRO A 50 10.01 -14.92 3.98
C PRO A 50 8.62 -14.98 3.32
N LYS A 51 7.87 -16.06 3.57
CA LYS A 51 6.52 -16.26 3.02
C LYS A 51 5.60 -15.06 3.26
N GLY A 52 5.59 -14.49 4.47
CA GLY A 52 4.77 -13.33 4.82
C GLY A 52 5.10 -12.04 4.06
N VAL A 53 6.23 -11.96 3.35
CA VAL A 53 6.61 -10.82 2.50
C VAL A 53 6.15 -11.03 1.06
N VAL A 54 6.23 -12.26 0.55
CA VAL A 54 5.98 -12.55 -0.87
C VAL A 54 4.59 -13.08 -1.17
N GLN A 55 3.89 -13.66 -0.18
CA GLN A 55 2.64 -14.42 -0.41
C GLN A 55 1.64 -13.62 -1.26
N ALA A 56 1.32 -12.40 -0.83
CA ALA A 56 0.34 -11.57 -1.53
C ALA A 56 0.72 -11.24 -2.99
N PHE A 57 2.03 -11.19 -3.31
CA PHE A 57 2.51 -10.95 -4.67
C PHE A 57 2.47 -12.21 -5.53
N LEU A 58 2.49 -13.39 -4.90
CA LEU A 58 2.41 -14.68 -5.57
C LEU A 58 0.96 -15.15 -5.76
N ASP A 59 0.05 -14.67 -4.90
CA ASP A 59 -1.37 -15.03 -4.90
C ASP A 59 -2.07 -14.66 -6.21
N ARG A 60 -2.84 -15.61 -6.73
CA ARG A 60 -3.64 -15.48 -7.95
C ARG A 60 -5.11 -15.65 -7.60
N ASP A 61 -5.97 -14.98 -8.34
CA ASP A 61 -7.42 -15.21 -8.23
C ASP A 61 -7.84 -16.46 -9.02
N GLU A 62 -9.14 -16.72 -9.05
CA GLU A 62 -9.75 -17.85 -9.77
C GLU A 62 -9.47 -17.81 -11.28
N ALA A 63 -9.32 -16.61 -11.85
CA ALA A 63 -8.92 -16.40 -13.23
C ALA A 63 -7.40 -16.49 -13.45
N ASN A 64 -6.64 -16.92 -12.43
CA ASN A 64 -5.18 -17.04 -12.44
C ASN A 64 -4.45 -15.69 -12.61
N LEU A 65 -5.11 -14.58 -12.33
CA LEU A 65 -4.59 -13.23 -12.45
C LEU A 65 -3.97 -12.75 -11.13
N GLN A 66 -2.85 -12.05 -11.26
CA GLN A 66 -2.18 -11.41 -10.12
C GLN A 66 -2.70 -10.01 -9.90
N ALA A 67 -2.70 -9.58 -8.63
CA ALA A 67 -2.98 -8.18 -8.31
C ALA A 67 -1.96 -7.25 -8.99
N THR A 68 -2.48 -6.15 -9.52
CA THR A 68 -1.68 -5.11 -10.19
C THR A 68 -1.29 -4.00 -9.23
N ARG A 69 -2.12 -3.75 -8.20
CA ARG A 69 -1.88 -2.73 -7.19
C ARG A 69 -1.92 -3.31 -5.78
N TYR A 70 -0.97 -2.87 -4.96
CA TYR A 70 -0.82 -3.28 -3.57
C TYR A 70 -0.81 -2.06 -2.68
N TYR A 71 -1.71 -2.02 -1.71
CA TYR A 71 -1.89 -0.89 -0.81
C TYR A 71 -1.47 -1.26 0.61
N PHE A 72 -0.77 -0.37 1.31
CA PHE A 72 -0.50 -0.55 2.73
C PHE A 72 -0.25 0.79 3.41
N PRO A 73 -0.62 0.93 4.69
CA PRO A 73 -0.27 2.10 5.47
C PRO A 73 1.21 2.03 5.89
N LEU A 74 1.91 3.16 5.87
CA LEU A 74 3.28 3.29 6.37
C LEU A 74 3.33 4.41 7.42
N ASN A 75 3.84 4.10 8.61
CA ASN A 75 4.10 5.10 9.63
C ASN A 75 5.51 5.67 9.48
N VAL A 76 5.60 6.83 8.86
CA VAL A 76 6.83 7.59 8.62
C VAL A 76 7.30 8.20 9.93
N GLY A 77 8.52 7.82 10.34
CA GLY A 77 9.15 8.34 11.54
C GLY A 77 8.39 8.07 12.85
N LYS A 78 7.48 7.08 12.88
CA LYS A 78 6.56 6.82 14.01
C LYS A 78 5.68 8.02 14.37
N LYS A 79 5.48 8.94 13.43
CA LYS A 79 4.80 10.22 13.65
C LYS A 79 3.69 10.48 12.64
N HIS A 80 3.84 10.02 11.40
CA HIS A 80 2.91 10.35 10.33
C HIS A 80 2.50 9.13 9.53
N TRP A 81 1.20 8.90 9.38
CA TRP A 81 0.68 7.84 8.52
C TRP A 81 0.48 8.32 7.09
N VAL A 82 1.04 7.58 6.14
CA VAL A 82 0.79 7.74 4.71
C VAL A 82 0.24 6.45 4.11
N GLY A 83 -0.61 6.57 3.11
CA GLY A 83 -1.06 5.44 2.30
C GLY A 83 -0.03 5.17 1.20
N ILE A 84 0.38 3.92 1.01
CA ILE A 84 1.27 3.55 -0.08
C ILE A 84 0.51 2.73 -1.10
N CYS A 85 0.63 3.07 -2.38
CA CYS A 85 0.18 2.26 -3.49
C CYS A 85 1.36 1.83 -4.36
N VAL A 86 1.62 0.53 -4.45
CA VAL A 86 2.59 -0.06 -5.38
C VAL A 86 1.86 -0.53 -6.62
N ASP A 87 2.09 0.11 -7.76
CA ASP A 87 1.60 -0.31 -9.06
C ASP A 87 2.71 -1.03 -9.82
N ARG A 88 2.59 -2.36 -9.93
CA ARG A 88 3.62 -3.19 -10.57
C ARG A 88 3.68 -2.99 -12.08
N ASN A 89 2.55 -2.65 -12.72
CA ASN A 89 2.43 -2.58 -14.17
C ASN A 89 3.21 -1.39 -14.71
N CYS A 90 3.18 -0.26 -14.02
CA CYS A 90 4.02 0.90 -14.36
C CYS A 90 5.34 0.95 -13.58
N GLY A 91 5.49 0.19 -12.48
CA GLY A 91 6.70 0.27 -11.64
C GLY A 91 6.74 1.57 -10.86
N LYS A 92 5.63 1.91 -10.22
CA LYS A 92 5.46 3.17 -9.50
C LYS A 92 5.00 2.92 -8.08
N ILE A 93 5.53 3.67 -7.14
CA ILE A 93 5.04 3.79 -5.77
C ILE A 93 4.42 5.18 -5.64
N THR A 94 3.11 5.24 -5.41
CA THR A 94 2.42 6.49 -5.10
C THR A 94 2.25 6.61 -3.60
N VAL A 95 2.75 7.71 -3.03
CA VAL A 95 2.60 8.08 -1.63
C VAL A 95 1.39 8.98 -1.50
N LEU A 96 0.33 8.46 -0.89
CA LEU A 96 -0.90 9.15 -0.59
C LEU A 96 -0.77 9.83 0.77
N ASP A 97 -0.47 11.12 0.74
CA ASP A 97 -0.03 11.89 1.91
C ASP A 97 -0.98 13.06 2.17
N CYS A 98 -1.53 13.10 3.38
CA CYS A 98 -2.48 14.12 3.83
C CYS A 98 -1.83 15.26 4.63
N ASN A 99 -0.51 15.24 4.86
CA ASN A 99 0.22 16.31 5.50
C ASN A 99 1.60 16.49 4.86
N THR A 100 1.58 17.02 3.63
CA THR A 100 2.78 17.12 2.80
C THR A 100 3.86 18.02 3.38
N CYS A 101 3.49 18.95 4.27
CA CYS A 101 4.38 19.88 4.95
C CYS A 101 5.24 19.24 6.05
N LEU A 102 4.84 18.09 6.61
CA LEU A 102 5.48 17.53 7.79
C LEU A 102 6.86 16.89 7.49
N PHE A 103 7.00 16.27 6.33
CA PHE A 103 8.25 15.65 5.88
C PHE A 103 8.53 16.00 4.42
N THR A 104 9.81 16.19 4.09
CA THR A 104 10.27 16.40 2.71
C THR A 104 10.18 15.11 1.91
N ASP A 105 10.24 15.21 0.58
CA ASP A 105 10.16 14.06 -0.31
C ASP A 105 11.34 13.11 -0.11
N GLU A 106 12.54 13.64 0.12
CA GLU A 106 13.73 12.84 0.42
C GLU A 106 13.57 12.04 1.72
N LYS A 107 12.91 12.63 2.73
CA LYS A 107 12.67 11.94 4.00
C LYS A 107 11.65 10.83 3.84
N ILE A 108 10.57 11.08 3.11
CA ILE A 108 9.57 10.04 2.75
C ILE A 108 10.25 8.90 2.00
N GLU A 109 11.06 9.22 0.98
CA GLU A 109 11.72 8.22 0.15
C GLU A 109 12.69 7.34 0.94
N LYS A 110 13.45 7.91 1.89
CA LYS A 110 14.32 7.15 2.79
C LYS A 110 13.56 6.09 3.60
N HIS A 111 12.33 6.40 4.01
CA HIS A 111 11.46 5.42 4.68
C HIS A 111 10.94 4.33 3.72
N LEU A 112 10.94 4.59 2.41
CA LEU A 112 10.57 3.64 1.36
C LEU A 112 11.72 2.78 0.86
N TYR A 113 12.99 3.04 1.20
CA TYR A 113 14.14 2.24 0.77
C TYR A 113 13.98 0.72 0.96
N PRO A 114 13.44 0.22 2.08
CA PRO A 114 13.16 -1.22 2.21
C PRO A 114 12.31 -1.78 1.08
N HIS A 115 11.31 -1.00 0.64
CA HIS A 115 10.39 -1.38 -0.43
C HIS A 115 11.05 -1.20 -1.79
N LEU A 116 11.65 -0.03 -2.07
CA LEU A 116 12.29 0.28 -3.35
C LEU A 116 13.37 -0.72 -3.73
N HIS A 117 14.18 -1.16 -2.77
CA HIS A 117 15.27 -2.09 -3.02
C HIS A 117 14.81 -3.54 -3.16
N MET A 118 13.71 -3.94 -2.52
CA MET A 118 13.26 -5.34 -2.49
C MET A 118 12.12 -5.65 -3.47
N LEU A 119 11.20 -4.70 -3.72
CA LEU A 119 10.07 -4.87 -4.63
C LEU A 119 10.46 -5.35 -6.03
N PRO A 120 11.54 -4.85 -6.67
CA PRO A 120 11.97 -5.36 -7.97
C PRO A 120 12.19 -6.89 -7.97
N TYR A 121 12.75 -7.42 -6.88
CA TYR A 121 13.04 -8.84 -6.73
C TYR A 121 11.80 -9.63 -6.36
N ILE A 122 10.96 -9.10 -5.45
CA ILE A 122 9.69 -9.72 -5.03
C ILE A 122 8.74 -9.86 -6.24
N VAL A 123 8.56 -8.80 -7.02
CA VAL A 123 7.68 -8.80 -8.20
C VAL A 123 8.21 -9.74 -9.29
N ARG A 124 9.53 -9.87 -9.43
CA ARG A 124 10.11 -10.82 -10.38
C ARG A 124 9.84 -12.28 -10.02
N LEU A 125 9.79 -12.62 -8.73
CA LEU A 125 9.41 -13.97 -8.30
C LEU A 125 7.98 -14.32 -8.77
N SER A 126 7.09 -13.34 -8.85
CA SER A 126 5.71 -13.58 -9.22
C SER A 126 5.48 -13.71 -10.72
N THR A 127 6.34 -13.15 -11.57
CA THR A 127 6.23 -13.27 -13.03
C THR A 127 6.75 -14.60 -13.57
N ARG A 128 7.39 -15.44 -12.74
CA ARG A 128 8.09 -16.67 -13.17
C ARG A 128 9.04 -16.43 -14.36
N ALA A 129 9.52 -15.19 -14.52
CA ALA A 129 10.39 -14.83 -15.62
C ALA A 129 11.70 -15.61 -15.48
N VAL A 130 11.92 -16.57 -16.38
CA VAL A 130 13.16 -17.34 -16.49
C VAL A 130 14.11 -16.53 -17.37
N GLY A 131 15.12 -15.88 -16.79
CA GLY A 131 16.11 -15.11 -17.56
C GLY A 131 16.86 -14.05 -16.76
N SER A 132 17.85 -13.44 -17.42
CA SER A 132 18.76 -12.39 -16.90
C SER A 132 18.15 -10.99 -16.83
N ALA A 133 16.87 -10.81 -17.16
CA ALA A 133 16.23 -9.50 -17.22
C ALA A 133 16.39 -8.76 -15.88
N GLU A 134 16.84 -7.51 -15.95
CA GLU A 134 17.05 -6.68 -14.78
C GLU A 134 15.74 -6.50 -14.00
N PRO A 135 15.77 -6.58 -12.66
CA PRO A 135 14.61 -6.28 -11.85
C PRO A 135 14.06 -4.88 -12.15
N LYS A 136 12.75 -4.79 -12.42
CA LYS A 136 12.09 -3.52 -12.73
C LYS A 136 12.29 -2.52 -11.59
N ARG A 137 12.89 -1.37 -11.89
CA ARG A 137 13.04 -0.28 -10.92
C ARG A 137 11.69 0.38 -10.67
N PHE A 138 11.47 0.79 -9.42
CA PHE A 138 10.28 1.53 -9.02
C PHE A 138 10.62 3.01 -8.87
N SER A 139 9.79 3.89 -9.43
CA SER A 139 9.82 5.33 -9.14
C SER A 139 8.89 5.67 -7.97
N VAL A 140 9.14 6.78 -7.29
CA VAL A 140 8.27 7.30 -6.23
C VAL A 140 7.59 8.57 -6.71
N GLU A 141 6.29 8.68 -6.47
CA GLU A 141 5.49 9.88 -6.70
C GLU A 141 4.74 10.23 -5.43
N ARG A 142 4.76 11.50 -5.02
CA ARG A 142 3.99 12.01 -3.89
C ARG A 142 3.13 13.19 -4.36
N PRO A 143 1.88 12.93 -4.82
CA PRO A 143 1.00 13.98 -5.30
C PRO A 143 0.74 15.03 -4.21
N LYS A 144 0.83 16.32 -4.58
CA LYS A 144 0.73 17.46 -3.64
C LYS A 144 -0.66 18.07 -3.53
N ASN A 145 -1.56 17.66 -4.42
CA ASN A 145 -2.91 18.20 -4.56
C ASN A 145 -3.99 17.29 -3.93
N LEU A 146 -3.59 16.38 -3.04
CA LEU A 146 -4.53 15.54 -2.28
C LEU A 146 -5.12 16.33 -1.11
N SER A 147 -6.29 15.93 -0.62
CA SER A 147 -6.89 16.53 0.57
C SER A 147 -5.92 16.50 1.76
N GLN A 148 -5.72 17.65 2.39
CA GLN A 148 -4.83 17.80 3.54
C GLN A 148 -5.64 17.85 4.83
N ILE A 149 -5.12 17.22 5.88
CA ILE A 149 -5.75 17.21 7.22
C ILE A 149 -5.45 18.50 7.98
N GLN A 150 -6.39 18.91 8.83
CA GLN A 150 -6.20 20.03 9.76
C GLN A 150 -5.69 19.56 11.13
N ASN A 151 -6.16 18.39 11.58
CA ASN A 151 -5.75 17.80 12.85
C ASN A 151 -4.79 16.62 12.59
N PRO A 152 -3.53 16.66 13.09
CA PRO A 152 -2.57 15.58 12.92
C PRO A 152 -3.04 14.20 13.41
N CYS A 153 -3.97 14.14 14.37
CA CYS A 153 -4.50 12.87 14.88
C CYS A 153 -5.34 12.10 13.84
N ASP A 154 -5.77 12.76 12.78
CA ASP A 154 -6.63 12.17 11.74
C ASP A 154 -5.83 11.44 10.65
N ASP A 155 -4.50 11.55 10.66
CA ASP A 155 -3.65 11.10 9.56
C ASP A 155 -3.75 9.60 9.29
N GLY A 156 -3.93 8.79 10.33
CA GLY A 156 -4.15 7.35 10.23
C GLY A 156 -5.41 7.03 9.44
N LEU A 157 -6.54 7.62 9.81
CA LEU A 157 -7.81 7.39 9.14
C LEU A 157 -7.81 7.98 7.72
N MET A 158 -7.30 9.20 7.56
CA MET A 158 -7.19 9.82 6.24
C MET A 158 -6.29 9.01 5.30
N SER A 159 -5.18 8.44 5.78
CA SER A 159 -4.32 7.57 4.96
C SER A 159 -5.08 6.35 4.42
N VAL A 160 -5.98 5.77 5.22
CA VAL A 160 -6.81 4.64 4.81
C VAL A 160 -7.84 5.09 3.78
N LEU A 161 -8.52 6.21 4.01
CA LEU A 161 -9.49 6.76 3.05
C LEU A 161 -8.85 7.11 1.72
N LEU A 162 -7.67 7.74 1.72
CA LEU A 162 -6.93 8.00 0.50
C LEU A 162 -6.60 6.70 -0.26
N MET A 163 -6.20 5.63 0.44
CA MET A 163 -5.95 4.33 -0.21
C MET A 163 -7.23 3.73 -0.81
N CYS A 164 -8.35 3.76 -0.08
CA CYS A 164 -9.65 3.28 -0.55
C CYS A 164 -10.12 4.08 -1.78
N SER A 165 -10.16 5.40 -1.67
CA SER A 165 -10.57 6.30 -2.74
C SER A 165 -9.69 6.13 -3.98
N HIS A 166 -8.37 6.01 -3.79
CA HIS A 166 -7.45 5.76 -4.90
C HIS A 166 -7.68 4.40 -5.56
N ALA A 167 -8.00 3.36 -4.78
CA ALA A 167 -8.25 2.03 -5.30
C ALA A 167 -9.56 1.93 -6.09
N VAL A 168 -10.61 2.64 -5.64
CA VAL A 168 -11.96 2.54 -6.24
C VAL A 168 -12.16 3.58 -7.35
N TYR A 169 -11.77 4.83 -7.10
CA TYR A 169 -12.12 5.98 -7.94
C TYR A 169 -10.91 6.67 -8.57
N GLY A 170 -9.69 6.18 -8.29
CA GLY A 170 -8.46 6.75 -8.82
C GLY A 170 -8.00 8.02 -8.08
N ILE A 171 -6.90 8.61 -8.56
CA ILE A 171 -6.17 9.66 -7.82
C ILE A 171 -6.95 10.97 -7.71
N GLU A 172 -7.81 11.27 -8.68
CA GLU A 172 -8.61 12.49 -8.70
C GLU A 172 -9.62 12.54 -7.54
N ALA A 173 -10.18 11.39 -7.15
CA ALA A 173 -11.11 11.31 -6.03
C ALA A 173 -10.46 11.66 -4.68
N CYS A 174 -9.14 11.48 -4.56
CA CYS A 174 -8.39 11.80 -3.36
C CYS A 174 -8.21 13.30 -3.09
N LYS A 175 -8.61 14.17 -4.04
CA LYS A 175 -8.50 15.63 -3.91
C LYS A 175 -9.64 16.26 -3.11
N ASN A 176 -10.78 15.57 -3.01
CA ASN A 176 -12.04 16.13 -2.50
C ASN A 176 -12.57 15.40 -1.25
N ILE A 177 -11.71 14.72 -0.48
CA ILE A 177 -12.11 14.11 0.78
C ILE A 177 -12.29 15.23 1.81
N SER A 178 -13.52 15.45 2.26
CA SER A 178 -13.84 16.49 3.24
C SER A 178 -13.66 15.99 4.67
N THR A 179 -13.58 16.93 5.62
CA THR A 179 -13.58 16.63 7.06
C THR A 179 -14.85 15.90 7.48
N ASP A 180 -16.00 16.24 6.90
CA ASP A 180 -17.27 15.57 7.21
C ASP A 180 -17.24 14.10 6.78
N SER A 181 -16.74 13.81 5.57
CA SER A 181 -16.55 12.43 5.11
C SER A 181 -15.60 11.66 6.04
N LEU A 182 -14.54 12.30 6.51
CA LEU A 182 -13.61 11.70 7.46
C LEU A 182 -14.30 11.32 8.78
N VAL A 183 -15.15 12.20 9.32
CA VAL A 183 -15.90 11.94 10.57
C VAL A 183 -16.88 10.78 10.40
N GLU A 184 -17.65 10.77 9.31
CA GLU A 184 -18.64 9.71 9.06
C GLU A 184 -17.99 8.35 8.81
N GLU A 185 -16.88 8.32 8.06
CA GLU A 185 -16.09 7.11 7.87
C GLU A 185 -15.43 6.64 9.17
N GLY A 186 -15.01 7.57 10.03
CA GLY A 186 -14.49 7.26 11.37
C GLY A 186 -15.52 6.54 12.22
N LYS A 187 -16.78 7.04 12.24
CA LYS A 187 -17.89 6.38 12.95
C LYS A 187 -18.16 4.99 12.38
N SER A 188 -18.24 4.87 11.05
CA SER A 188 -18.48 3.61 10.36
C SER A 188 -17.37 2.58 10.64
N ALA A 189 -16.12 3.03 10.63
CA ALA A 189 -14.97 2.19 10.96
C ALA A 189 -15.00 1.64 12.38
N VAL A 190 -15.46 2.44 13.35
CA VAL A 190 -15.61 2.02 14.75
C VAL A 190 -16.70 0.98 14.89
N VAL A 191 -17.87 1.18 14.27
CA VAL A 191 -18.99 0.22 14.29
C VAL A 191 -18.54 -1.12 13.70
N LEU A 192 -17.94 -1.10 12.51
CA LEU A 192 -17.48 -2.31 11.85
C LEU A 192 -16.36 -3.02 12.65
N ALA A 193 -15.47 -2.28 13.31
CA ALA A 193 -14.46 -2.86 14.19
C ALA A 193 -15.09 -3.52 15.44
N PHE A 194 -16.17 -2.94 15.96
CA PHE A 194 -16.92 -3.49 17.10
C PHE A 194 -17.65 -4.78 16.69
N GLU A 195 -18.40 -4.77 15.60
CA GLU A 195 -19.12 -5.94 15.07
C GLU A 195 -18.16 -7.10 14.73
N TYR A 196 -16.98 -6.77 14.19
CA TYR A 196 -15.97 -7.78 13.91
C TYR A 196 -15.43 -8.44 15.18
N LYS A 197 -15.35 -7.70 16.30
CA LYS A 197 -14.92 -8.26 17.59
C LYS A 197 -15.94 -9.23 18.15
N GLU A 198 -17.23 -9.04 17.90
CA GLU A 198 -18.29 -9.94 18.37
C GLU A 198 -18.45 -11.21 17.52
N THR A 199 -17.89 -11.22 16.32
CA THR A 199 -17.95 -12.36 15.38
C THR A 199 -16.71 -13.26 15.39
N MET A 200 -15.74 -13.01 16.27
CA MET A 200 -14.57 -13.85 16.54
C MET A 200 -14.65 -14.56 17.89
#